data_AF-A0A1M3PIH8-F1
#
_entry.id   AF-A0A1M3PIH8-F1
#
_cell.length_a   1.000
_cell.length_b   1.000
_cell.length_c   1.000
_cell.angle_alpha   90.00
_cell.angle_beta   90.00
_cell.angle_gamma   90.00
#
_symmetry.space_group_name_H-M   'P 1'
#
loop_
_entity.id
_entity.type
_entity.pdbx_description
1 polymer ?
#
loop_
_entity_poly.entity_id
_entity_poly.type
_entity_poly.pdbx_seq_one_letter_code
_entity_poly.pdbx_strand_id
1 'polypeptide(L)'
;MATVTVKKGATPSEQIVGDANRVVIVTDIRGRQIGIKKLGMSVRRRVLKVLSDESAGKQKYLGLVMVAASVVEIDGDPVSLPTTELQFDALIDRLDDDGFNAIGAGLQKHFGIGVTEEEIAEDAKN
;
A
#
# COMPACT_ATOMS: atom_id res chain seq x y z
N MET A 1 4.95 53.57 -3.77
CA MET A 1 5.58 52.30 -4.18
C MET A 1 4.71 51.17 -3.66
N ALA A 2 3.96 50.48 -4.53
CA ALA A 2 3.03 49.43 -4.13
C ALA A 2 3.66 48.05 -4.41
N THR A 3 3.95 47.30 -3.37
CA THR A 3 4.51 45.95 -3.46
C THR A 3 3.36 44.96 -3.62
N VAL A 4 3.19 44.41 -4.83
CA VAL A 4 2.22 43.34 -5.08
C VAL A 4 2.88 42.00 -4.73
N THR A 5 2.54 41.46 -3.57
CA THR A 5 2.94 40.10 -3.17
C THR A 5 2.05 39.08 -3.88
N VAL A 6 2.55 38.45 -4.94
CA VAL A 6 1.89 37.32 -5.60
C VAL A 6 1.97 36.10 -4.69
N LYS A 7 0.84 35.65 -4.14
CA LYS A 7 0.74 34.35 -3.45
C LYS A 7 1.00 33.25 -4.48
N LYS A 8 2.17 32.61 -4.39
CA LYS A 8 2.56 31.45 -5.18
C LYS A 8 1.60 30.30 -4.90
N GLY A 9 0.52 30.20 -5.68
CA GLY A 9 -0.32 29.01 -5.73
C GLY A 9 0.51 27.82 -6.20
N ALA A 10 0.27 26.66 -5.59
CA ALA A 10 0.95 25.41 -5.90
C ALA A 10 0.99 25.17 -7.42
N THR A 11 2.16 24.78 -7.92
CA THR A 11 2.35 24.48 -9.34
C THR A 11 1.51 23.24 -9.71
N PRO A 12 1.05 23.11 -10.97
CA PRO A 12 0.31 21.92 -11.44
C PRO A 12 1.06 20.60 -11.13
N SER A 13 2.38 20.66 -11.14
CA SER A 13 3.26 19.55 -10.76
C SER A 13 3.10 19.13 -9.30
N GLU A 14 2.89 20.06 -8.37
CA GLU A 14 2.66 19.76 -6.95
C GLU A 14 1.27 19.16 -6.70
N GLN A 15 0.25 19.54 -7.49
CA GLN A 15 -1.09 18.92 -7.41
C GLN A 15 -1.09 17.47 -7.89
N ILE A 16 -0.33 17.13 -8.94
CA ILE A 16 -0.23 15.76 -9.46
C ILE A 16 0.52 14.84 -8.47
N VAL A 17 1.55 15.36 -7.79
CA VAL A 17 2.32 14.59 -6.80
C VAL A 17 1.51 14.36 -5.50
N GLY A 18 0.63 15.30 -5.14
CA GLY A 18 -0.27 15.15 -4.00
C GLY A 18 -1.28 14.01 -4.18
N ASP A 19 -1.85 13.87 -5.39
CA ASP A 19 -2.87 12.85 -5.67
C ASP A 19 -2.28 11.42 -5.71
N ALA A 20 -1.07 11.26 -6.25
CA ALA A 20 -0.36 9.97 -6.27
C ALA A 20 0.04 9.48 -4.86
N ASN A 21 0.13 10.39 -3.88
CA ASN A 21 0.46 10.07 -2.49
C ASN A 21 -0.76 10.04 -1.57
N ARG A 22 -1.98 10.05 -2.11
CA ARG A 22 -3.19 10.07 -1.30
C ARG A 22 -3.25 8.85 -0.39
N VAL A 23 -3.09 9.11 0.90
CA VAL A 23 -3.31 8.12 1.95
C VAL A 23 -4.81 8.08 2.23
N VAL A 24 -5.37 6.89 2.18
CA VAL A 24 -6.77 6.65 2.52
C VAL A 24 -6.81 5.93 3.85
N ILE A 25 -7.54 6.47 4.80
CA ILE A 25 -7.73 5.84 6.10
C ILE A 25 -8.92 4.88 5.99
N VAL A 26 -8.69 3.63 6.32
CA VAL A 26 -9.69 2.57 6.36
C VAL A 26 -9.83 2.10 7.80
N THR A 27 -11.06 1.95 8.27
CA THR A 27 -11.32 1.45 9.61
C THR A 27 -11.60 -0.05 9.58
N ASP A 28 -10.89 -0.78 10.43
CA ASP A 28 -11.06 -2.22 10.63
C ASP A 28 -12.26 -2.53 11.55
N ILE A 29 -12.73 -3.79 11.57
CA ILE A 29 -13.85 -4.21 12.44
C ILE A 29 -13.53 -4.03 13.93
N ARG A 30 -12.24 -4.04 14.30
CA ARG A 30 -11.75 -3.79 15.65
C ARG A 30 -11.69 -2.30 16.02
N GLY A 31 -12.05 -1.41 15.09
CA GLY A 31 -12.00 0.04 15.28
C GLY A 31 -10.63 0.68 15.03
N ARG A 32 -9.66 -0.09 14.52
CA ARG A 32 -8.32 0.40 14.17
C ARG A 32 -8.36 1.25 12.90
N GLN A 33 -7.62 2.34 12.86
CA GLN A 33 -7.49 3.19 11.66
C GLN A 33 -6.23 2.84 10.89
N ILE A 34 -6.37 2.28 9.70
CA ILE A 34 -5.24 1.86 8.87
C ILE A 34 -5.16 2.78 7.67
N GLY A 35 -4.08 3.55 7.57
CA GLY A 35 -3.82 4.34 6.37
C GLY A 35 -3.15 3.49 5.31
N ILE A 36 -3.82 3.41 4.17
CA ILE A 36 -3.40 2.65 3.00
C ILE A 36 -3.03 3.59 1.87
N LYS A 37 -2.09 3.18 1.06
CA LYS A 37 -1.62 3.94 -0.09
C LYS A 37 -1.40 3.02 -1.28
N LYS A 38 -1.67 3.54 -2.48
CA LYS A 38 -1.33 2.86 -3.73
C LYS A 38 0.18 2.61 -3.81
N LEU A 39 0.55 1.34 -3.96
CA LEU A 39 1.92 0.94 -4.21
C LEU A 39 2.39 1.42 -5.59
N GLY A 40 3.51 2.13 -5.60
CA GLY A 40 4.27 2.43 -6.82
C GLY A 40 5.11 1.22 -7.25
N MET A 41 5.46 1.15 -8.54
CA MET A 41 6.31 0.08 -9.09
C MET A 41 7.68 -0.01 -8.39
N SER A 42 8.24 1.13 -7.97
CA SER A 42 9.49 1.19 -7.21
C SER A 42 9.42 0.47 -5.87
N VAL A 43 8.27 0.56 -5.19
CA VAL A 43 8.04 -0.11 -3.90
C VAL A 43 7.87 -1.61 -4.13
N ARG A 44 7.05 -2.02 -5.11
CA ARG A 44 6.88 -3.44 -5.48
C ARG A 44 8.22 -4.11 -5.79
N ARG A 45 9.08 -3.45 -6.58
CA ARG A 45 10.43 -3.95 -6.88
C ARG A 45 11.30 -4.07 -5.62
N ARG A 46 11.19 -3.12 -4.68
CA ARG A 46 11.96 -3.17 -3.43
C ARG A 46 11.50 -4.33 -2.56
N VAL A 47 10.19 -4.54 -2.44
CA VAL A 47 9.61 -5.69 -1.75
C VAL A 47 10.12 -7.00 -2.35
N LEU A 48 10.03 -7.15 -3.68
CA LEU A 48 10.47 -8.37 -4.37
C LEU A 48 11.98 -8.66 -4.17
N LYS A 49 12.80 -7.62 -3.99
CA LYS A 49 14.23 -7.78 -3.68
C LYS A 49 14.52 -8.20 -2.24
N VAL A 50 13.63 -7.87 -1.32
CA VAL A 50 13.76 -8.20 0.10
C VAL A 50 13.32 -9.65 0.35
N LEU A 51 12.36 -10.14 -0.42
CA LEU A 51 11.90 -11.52 -0.37
C LEU A 51 12.98 -12.48 -0.88
N SER A 52 13.14 -13.59 -0.18
CA SER A 52 13.95 -14.72 -0.66
C SER A 52 13.30 -15.39 -1.88
N ASP A 53 14.09 -16.06 -2.72
CA ASP A 53 13.58 -16.83 -3.88
C ASP A 53 12.50 -17.85 -3.47
N GLU A 54 12.64 -18.45 -2.28
CA GLU A 54 11.68 -19.42 -1.75
C GLU A 54 10.35 -18.76 -1.34
N SER A 55 10.40 -17.56 -0.75
CA SER A 55 9.22 -16.77 -0.40
C SER A 55 8.56 -16.14 -1.61
N ALA A 56 9.34 -15.72 -2.61
CA ALA A 56 8.84 -15.16 -3.87
C ALA A 56 8.07 -16.20 -4.70
N GLY A 57 8.46 -17.48 -4.64
CA GLY A 57 7.73 -18.58 -5.26
C GLY A 57 6.35 -18.85 -4.65
N LYS A 58 6.10 -18.39 -3.41
CA LYS A 58 4.82 -18.57 -2.71
C LYS A 58 3.88 -17.41 -3.03
N GLN A 59 3.11 -17.54 -4.12
CA GLN A 59 2.16 -16.51 -4.60
C GLN A 59 1.24 -15.96 -3.49
N LYS A 60 0.77 -16.82 -2.58
CA LYS A 60 -0.05 -16.41 -1.42
C LYS A 60 0.70 -15.48 -0.47
N TYR A 61 1.97 -15.78 -0.18
CA TYR A 61 2.81 -14.95 0.68
C TYR A 61 3.14 -13.61 0.01
N LEU A 62 3.46 -13.63 -1.28
CA LEU A 62 3.68 -12.40 -2.05
C LEU A 62 2.46 -11.47 -2.00
N GLY A 63 1.25 -12.01 -2.13
CA GLY A 63 0.01 -11.25 -1.98
C GLY A 63 -0.11 -10.56 -0.61
N LEU A 64 0.12 -11.32 0.47
CA LEU A 64 0.11 -10.79 1.85
C LEU A 64 1.13 -9.67 2.04
N VAL A 65 2.36 -9.88 1.59
CA VAL A 65 3.45 -8.90 1.71
C VAL A 65 3.14 -7.64 0.90
N MET A 66 2.54 -7.76 -0.28
CA MET A 66 2.13 -6.60 -1.09
C MET A 66 1.01 -5.80 -0.42
N VAL A 67 0.03 -6.48 0.19
CA VAL A 67 -1.01 -5.80 0.96
C VAL A 67 -0.42 -5.11 2.19
N ALA A 68 0.47 -5.78 2.92
CA ALA A 68 1.16 -5.21 4.08
C ALA A 68 2.04 -4.00 3.68
N ALA A 69 2.75 -4.07 2.55
CA ALA A 69 3.57 -2.97 2.05
C ALA A 69 2.77 -1.71 1.67
N SER A 70 1.46 -1.85 1.42
CA SER A 70 0.58 -0.73 1.11
C SER A 70 0.20 0.11 2.33
N VAL A 71 0.44 -0.42 3.54
CA VAL A 71 0.15 0.24 4.80
C VAL A 71 1.22 1.29 5.10
N VAL A 72 0.79 2.49 5.44
CA VAL A 72 1.66 3.63 5.78
C VAL A 72 1.44 4.14 7.20
N GLU A 73 0.30 3.82 7.82
CA GLU A 73 0.01 4.17 9.20
C GLU A 73 -1.00 3.18 9.81
N ILE A 74 -0.90 2.94 11.11
CA ILE A 74 -1.85 2.15 11.90
C ILE A 74 -2.13 2.94 13.18
N ASP A 75 -3.38 3.31 13.41
CA ASP A 75 -3.86 4.09 14.55
C ASP A 75 -3.13 5.44 14.75
N GLY A 76 -2.70 6.05 13.64
CA GLY A 76 -1.92 7.28 13.63
C GLY A 76 -0.41 7.09 13.88
N ASP A 77 0.05 5.86 14.15
CA ASP A 77 1.47 5.53 14.15
C ASP A 77 1.96 5.31 12.72
N PRO A 78 2.95 6.08 12.23
CA PRO A 78 3.49 5.91 10.90
C PRO A 78 4.26 4.58 10.80
N VAL A 79 3.86 3.75 9.84
CA VAL A 79 4.52 2.48 9.52
C VAL A 79 5.51 2.72 8.38
N SER A 80 6.79 2.48 8.67
CA SER A 80 7.83 2.50 7.64
C SER A 80 7.78 1.24 6.80
N LEU A 81 8.11 1.36 5.52
CA LEU A 81 8.18 0.21 4.61
C LEU A 81 9.18 -0.83 5.16
N PRO A 82 8.75 -2.08 5.38
CA PRO A 82 9.64 -3.13 5.87
C PRO A 82 10.82 -3.39 4.94
N THR A 83 12.00 -3.61 5.52
CA THR A 83 13.25 -3.85 4.77
C THR A 83 13.75 -5.28 4.86
N THR A 84 13.11 -6.13 5.66
CA THR A 84 13.45 -7.55 5.85
C THR A 84 12.18 -8.40 5.86
N GLU A 85 12.29 -9.68 5.51
CA GLU A 85 11.17 -10.64 5.59
C GLU A 85 10.57 -10.70 7.00
N LEU A 86 11.42 -10.74 8.04
CA LEU A 86 10.97 -10.74 9.43
C LEU A 86 10.11 -9.52 9.79
N GLN A 87 10.42 -8.35 9.24
CA GLN A 87 9.60 -7.15 9.47
C GLN A 87 8.25 -7.23 8.74
N PHE A 88 8.20 -7.89 7.58
CA PHE A 88 6.92 -8.18 6.92
C PHE A 88 6.09 -9.15 7.74
N ASP A 89 6.68 -10.21 8.26
CA ASP A 89 5.97 -11.17 9.11
C ASP A 89 5.43 -10.52 10.38
N ALA A 90 6.22 -9.67 11.04
CA ALA A 90 5.77 -8.90 12.20
C ALA A 90 4.63 -7.91 11.85
N LEU A 91 4.66 -7.32 10.65
CA LEU A 91 3.60 -6.43 10.20
C LEU A 91 2.32 -7.21 9.84
N ILE A 92 2.47 -8.39 9.23
CA ILE A 92 1.37 -9.30 8.93
C ILE A 92 0.69 -9.74 10.24
N ASP A 93 1.48 -10.18 11.22
CA ASP A 93 0.99 -10.58 12.54
C ASP A 93 0.29 -9.42 13.27
N ARG A 94 0.84 -8.19 13.18
CA ARG A 94 0.21 -7.00 13.77
C ARG A 94 -1.14 -6.66 13.12
N LEU A 95 -1.29 -6.89 11.82
CA LEU A 95 -2.51 -6.56 11.09
C LEU A 95 -3.64 -7.56 11.36
N ASP A 96 -3.30 -8.83 11.62
CA ASP A 96 -4.26 -9.94 11.72
C ASP A 96 -5.16 -10.06 10.47
N ASP A 97 -5.99 -11.11 10.40
CA ASP A 97 -6.94 -11.31 9.30
C ASP A 97 -7.90 -10.12 9.10
N ASP A 98 -8.37 -9.52 10.20
CA ASP A 98 -9.30 -8.39 10.18
C ASP A 98 -8.69 -7.19 9.43
N GLY A 99 -7.45 -6.83 9.78
CA GLY A 99 -6.74 -5.73 9.14
C GLY A 99 -6.50 -5.99 7.66
N PHE A 100 -6.11 -7.21 7.30
CA PHE A 100 -5.94 -7.59 5.89
C PHE A 100 -7.24 -7.47 5.08
N ASN A 101 -8.37 -7.91 5.64
CA ASN A 101 -9.66 -7.80 4.99
C ASN A 101 -10.07 -6.33 4.79
N ALA A 102 -9.87 -5.49 5.80
CA ALA A 102 -10.16 -4.06 5.72
C ALA A 102 -9.28 -3.37 4.65
N ILE A 103 -7.97 -3.63 4.65
CA ILE A 103 -7.02 -3.08 3.68
C ILE A 103 -7.38 -3.55 2.26
N GLY A 104 -7.67 -4.84 2.07
CA GLY A 104 -8.04 -5.41 0.78
C GLY A 104 -9.31 -4.77 0.20
N ALA A 105 -10.36 -4.65 1.02
CA ALA A 105 -11.59 -3.95 0.64
C ALA A 105 -11.33 -2.46 0.34
N GLY A 106 -10.47 -1.82 1.13
CA GLY A 106 -10.06 -0.43 0.93
C GLY A 106 -9.30 -0.19 -0.37
N LEU A 107 -8.34 -1.07 -0.69
CA LEU A 107 -7.56 -1.03 -1.94
C LEU A 107 -8.47 -1.20 -3.16
N GLN A 108 -9.40 -2.16 -3.11
CA GLN A 108 -10.36 -2.39 -4.19
C GLN A 108 -11.29 -1.19 -4.35
N LYS A 109 -11.84 -0.66 -3.25
CA LYS A 109 -12.82 0.44 -3.27
C LYS A 109 -12.24 1.79 -3.67
N HIS A 110 -11.03 2.12 -3.22
CA HIS A 110 -10.45 3.45 -3.41
C HIS A 110 -9.48 3.54 -4.59
N PHE A 111 -8.79 2.45 -4.90
CA PHE A 111 -7.79 2.45 -5.96
C PHE A 111 -8.17 1.57 -7.16
N GLY A 112 -9.31 0.87 -7.09
CA GLY A 112 -9.73 -0.09 -8.12
C GLY A 112 -8.78 -1.28 -8.23
N ILE A 113 -7.91 -1.48 -7.23
CA ILE A 113 -6.94 -2.57 -7.20
C ILE A 113 -7.65 -3.74 -6.54
N GLY A 114 -8.51 -4.40 -7.31
CA GLY A 114 -8.77 -5.81 -7.07
C GLY A 114 -7.60 -6.56 -7.69
N VAL A 115 -6.92 -7.41 -6.92
CA VAL A 115 -6.42 -8.64 -7.54
C VAL A 115 -7.71 -9.38 -7.89
N THR A 116 -8.26 -9.11 -9.07
CA THR A 116 -9.31 -9.96 -9.61
C THR A 116 -8.65 -11.32 -9.77
N GLU A 117 -9.24 -12.34 -9.14
CA GLU A 117 -8.90 -13.75 -9.35
C GLU A 117 -8.88 -14.14 -10.84
N GLU A 118 -9.36 -13.27 -11.73
CA GLU A 118 -9.30 -13.36 -13.20
C GLU A 118 -7.86 -13.27 -13.77
N GLU A 119 -6.90 -12.55 -13.17
CA GLU A 119 -5.51 -12.53 -13.69
C GLU A 119 -4.68 -13.76 -13.26
N ILE A 120 -5.12 -14.52 -12.26
CA ILE A 120 -4.45 -15.77 -11.85
C ILE A 120 -4.92 -16.97 -12.70
N ALA A 121 -6.04 -16.81 -13.42
CA ALA A 121 -6.59 -17.86 -14.28
C ALA A 121 -6.11 -17.80 -15.73
N GLU A 122 -5.59 -16.66 -16.20
CA GLU A 122 -5.16 -16.49 -17.61
C GLU A 122 -3.69 -16.91 -17.85
N ASP A 123 -2.84 -16.89 -16.83
CA ASP A 123 -1.42 -17.31 -16.94
C ASP A 123 -1.22 -18.85 -16.81
N ALA A 124 -2.28 -19.62 -16.51
CA ALA A 124 -2.22 -21.08 -16.40
C ALA A 124 -2.51 -21.83 -17.72
N LYS A 125 -2.64 -21.11 -18.85
CA LYS A 125 -3.05 -21.71 -20.15
C LYS A 125 -2.21 -21.36 -21.37
N ASN A 126 -1.00 -20.79 -21.21
CA ASN A 126 -0.09 -20.60 -22.34
C ASN A 126 1.16 -21.49 -22.25
#